data_AF-Q2LRB9-F1
#
_entry.id   AF-Q2LRB9-F1
#
_cell.length_a   1.000
_cell.length_b   1.000
_cell.length_c   1.000
_cell.angle_alpha   90.00
_cell.angle_beta   90.00
_cell.angle_gamma   90.00
#
_symmetry.space_group_name_H-M   'P 1'
#
loop_
_entity.id
_entity.type
_entity.pdbx_description
1 polymer ?
#
loop_
_entity_poly.entity_id
_entity_poly.type
_entity_poly.pdbx_seq_one_letter_code
_entity_poly.pdbx_strand_id
1 'polypeptide(L)'
;MVTCLTTFAVLLLTAAVASAAEAAAPGGESYVKAIFAVGAMIGAGIAIGVGAVGAGLGIGTAASGACQAVGRNPGVQGKIMMTMLVGMAMAESIAIYALVVSLVLIFANPYTKFFFVG
;
A
#
# COMPACT_ATOMS: atom_id res chain seq x y z
N MET A 1 -17.91 7.24 -6.85
CA MET A 1 -17.11 8.29 -7.52
C MET A 1 -16.41 9.20 -6.53
N VAL A 2 -17.12 9.81 -5.56
CA VAL A 2 -16.49 10.70 -4.56
C VAL A 2 -15.35 10.02 -3.80
N THR A 3 -15.50 8.77 -3.35
CA THR A 3 -14.44 8.04 -2.62
C THR A 3 -13.18 7.80 -3.45
N CYS A 4 -13.30 7.45 -4.73
CA CYS A 4 -12.16 7.32 -5.66
C CYS A 4 -11.54 8.67 -6.00
N LEU A 5 -12.37 9.72 -6.12
CA LEU A 5 -11.90 11.08 -6.37
C LEU A 5 -11.15 11.64 -5.16
N THR A 6 -11.61 11.33 -3.94
CA THR A 6 -10.93 11.74 -2.70
C THR A 6 -9.65 10.96 -2.46
N THR A 7 -9.60 9.65 -2.73
CA THR A 7 -8.33 8.90 -2.63
C THR A 7 -7.33 9.35 -3.69
N PHE A 8 -7.76 9.61 -4.92
CA PHE A 8 -6.88 10.17 -5.96
C PHE A 8 -6.42 11.60 -5.63
N ALA A 9 -7.29 12.46 -5.11
CA ALA A 9 -6.94 13.81 -4.68
C ALA A 9 -6.02 13.83 -3.44
N VAL A 10 -6.22 12.93 -2.48
CA VAL A 10 -5.31 12.78 -1.32
C VAL A 10 -3.94 12.27 -1.79
N LEU A 11 -3.87 11.37 -2.78
CA LEU A 11 -2.60 10.96 -3.38
C LEU A 11 -1.86 12.15 -4.02
N LEU A 12 -2.58 13.04 -4.72
CA LEU A 12 -1.99 14.27 -5.28
C LEU A 12 -1.56 15.27 -4.19
N LEU A 13 -2.34 15.40 -3.10
CA LEU A 13 -1.98 16.27 -1.98
C LEU A 13 -0.79 15.74 -1.19
N THR A 14 -0.63 14.42 -1.06
CA THR A 14 0.57 13.83 -0.46
C THR A 14 1.79 13.84 -1.40
N ALA A 15 1.60 14.00 -2.72
CA ALA A 15 2.73 14.27 -3.61
C ALA A 15 3.40 15.62 -3.29
N ALA A 16 2.67 16.59 -2.71
CA ALA A 16 3.27 17.84 -2.23
C ALA A 16 4.17 17.67 -0.99
N VAL A 17 4.01 16.59 -0.20
CA VAL A 17 4.98 16.27 0.86
C VAL A 17 6.21 15.52 0.33
N ALA A 18 6.22 15.09 -0.94
CA ALA A 18 7.41 14.53 -1.58
C ALA A 18 8.46 15.60 -1.95
N SER A 19 8.07 16.89 -2.08
CA SER A 19 9.03 17.98 -2.23
C SER A 19 9.55 18.53 -0.90
N ALA A 20 9.25 17.88 0.22
CA ALA A 20 9.63 18.35 1.56
C ALA A 20 10.62 17.40 2.29
N ALA A 21 11.54 16.78 1.57
CA ALA A 21 12.73 16.17 2.16
C ALA A 21 14.02 16.75 1.53
N GLU A 22 14.08 18.08 1.46
CA GLU A 22 15.34 18.80 1.51
C GLU A 22 15.83 18.76 2.97
N ALA A 23 16.54 17.68 3.31
CA ALA A 23 17.33 17.60 4.53
C ALA A 23 18.67 16.94 4.18
N ALA A 24 19.46 17.67 3.39
CA ALA A 24 20.88 17.40 3.25
C ALA A 24 21.54 17.48 4.64
N ALA A 25 21.89 16.34 5.22
CA ALA A 25 22.69 16.31 6.44
C ALA A 25 24.08 16.91 6.12
N PRO A 26 24.60 17.83 6.95
CA PRO A 26 25.90 18.43 6.72
C PRO A 26 27.00 17.45 7.17
N GLY A 27 27.70 16.86 6.21
CA GLY A 27 28.85 16.00 6.48
C GLY A 27 29.22 15.19 5.26
N GLY A 28 30.44 15.36 4.75
CA GLY A 28 30.93 14.81 3.48
C GLY A 28 31.12 13.29 3.44
N GLU A 29 30.32 12.49 4.14
CA GLU A 29 30.40 11.02 4.14
C GLU A 29 29.24 10.40 3.35
N SER A 30 29.52 10.18 2.05
CA SER A 30 28.83 9.27 1.11
C SER A 30 27.37 9.61 0.74
N TYR A 31 27.22 10.44 -0.30
CA TYR A 31 25.95 10.65 -1.04
C TYR A 31 25.25 9.34 -1.44
N VAL A 32 26.01 8.24 -1.62
CA VAL A 32 25.48 6.91 -1.93
C VAL A 32 24.58 6.39 -0.79
N LYS A 33 24.93 6.65 0.48
CA LYS A 33 24.13 6.24 1.65
C LYS A 33 22.77 6.95 1.65
N ALA A 34 22.76 8.26 1.38
CA ALA A 34 21.54 9.06 1.31
C ALA A 34 20.64 8.64 0.14
N ILE A 35 21.20 8.46 -1.06
CA ILE A 35 20.43 8.03 -2.25
C ILE A 35 19.81 6.65 -2.03
N PHE A 36 20.55 5.71 -1.43
CA PHE A 36 20.03 4.38 -1.13
C PHE A 36 18.87 4.43 -0.13
N ALA A 37 19.00 5.22 0.95
CA ALA A 37 17.96 5.38 1.95
C ALA A 37 16.69 6.03 1.37
N VAL A 38 16.84 7.12 0.61
CA VAL A 38 15.72 7.80 -0.05
C VAL A 38 15.03 6.86 -1.06
N GLY A 39 15.81 6.12 -1.85
CA GLY A 39 15.27 5.14 -2.81
C GLY A 39 14.46 4.03 -2.14
N ALA A 40 14.94 3.51 -1.00
CA ALA A 40 14.20 2.51 -0.23
C ALA A 40 12.89 3.07 0.35
N MET A 41 12.88 4.32 0.85
CA MET A 41 11.68 4.97 1.39
C MET A 41 10.63 5.24 0.31
N ILE A 42 11.05 5.73 -0.86
CA ILE A 42 10.15 5.95 -2.00
C ILE A 42 9.61 4.60 -2.50
N GLY A 43 10.48 3.59 -2.66
CA GLY A 43 10.08 2.25 -3.07
C GLY A 43 9.06 1.63 -2.11
N ALA A 44 9.26 1.79 -0.80
CA ALA A 44 8.33 1.31 0.22
C ALA A 44 6.97 2.01 0.13
N GLY A 45 6.95 3.33 -0.07
CA GLY A 45 5.71 4.11 -0.23
C GLY A 45 4.93 3.71 -1.49
N ILE A 46 5.62 3.53 -2.62
CA ILE A 46 5.00 3.12 -3.89
C ILE A 46 4.43 1.71 -3.78
N ALA A 47 5.18 0.76 -3.19
CA ALA A 47 4.73 -0.62 -3.05
C ALA A 47 3.41 -0.69 -2.28
N ILE A 48 3.34 -0.10 -1.08
CA ILE A 48 2.10 -0.10 -0.28
C ILE A 48 0.99 0.71 -0.93
N GLY A 49 1.30 1.85 -1.54
CA GLY A 49 0.31 2.69 -2.20
C GLY A 49 -0.40 1.96 -3.34
N VAL A 50 0.36 1.37 -4.26
CA VAL A 50 -0.18 0.62 -5.40
C VAL A 50 -0.90 -0.65 -4.93
N GLY A 51 -0.31 -1.39 -3.99
CA GLY A 51 -0.91 -2.60 -3.43
C GLY A 51 -2.25 -2.34 -2.75
N ALA A 52 -2.34 -1.27 -1.95
CA ALA A 52 -3.57 -0.89 -1.25
C ALA A 52 -4.68 -0.44 -2.20
N VAL A 53 -4.35 0.26 -3.29
CA VAL A 53 -5.33 0.63 -4.33
C VAL A 53 -5.92 -0.61 -4.97
N GLY A 54 -5.09 -1.58 -5.36
CA GLY A 54 -5.55 -2.85 -5.94
C GLY A 54 -6.47 -3.63 -5.00
N ALA A 55 -6.06 -3.78 -3.73
CA ALA A 55 -6.86 -4.45 -2.71
C ALA A 55 -8.19 -3.74 -2.44
N GLY A 56 -8.17 -2.40 -2.33
CA GLY A 56 -9.38 -1.61 -2.09
C GLY A 56 -10.42 -1.76 -3.19
N LEU A 57 -10.01 -1.81 -4.46
CA LEU A 57 -10.90 -2.08 -5.58
C LEU A 57 -11.49 -3.50 -5.53
N GLY A 58 -10.66 -4.50 -5.21
CA GLY A 58 -11.11 -5.88 -5.03
C GLY A 58 -12.14 -6.03 -3.90
N ILE A 59 -11.88 -5.41 -2.75
CA ILE A 59 -12.79 -5.44 -1.59
C ILE A 59 -14.11 -4.72 -1.91
N GLY A 60 -14.04 -3.53 -2.53
CA GLY A 60 -15.24 -2.76 -2.88
C GLY A 60 -16.16 -3.49 -3.86
N THR A 61 -15.59 -4.16 -4.86
CA THR A 61 -16.36 -4.96 -5.83
C THR A 61 -16.97 -6.20 -5.19
N ALA A 62 -16.22 -6.93 -4.36
CA ALA A 62 -16.71 -8.08 -3.61
C ALA A 62 -17.88 -7.70 -2.68
N ALA A 63 -17.73 -6.61 -1.92
CA ALA A 63 -18.75 -6.11 -1.01
C ALA A 63 -20.03 -5.65 -1.76
N SER A 64 -19.88 -4.91 -2.86
CA SER A 64 -21.02 -4.48 -3.69
C SER A 64 -21.80 -5.68 -4.27
N GLY A 65 -21.08 -6.67 -4.81
CA GLY A 65 -21.68 -7.90 -5.32
C GLY A 65 -22.41 -8.69 -4.23
N ALA A 66 -21.83 -8.76 -3.03
CA ALA A 66 -22.45 -9.42 -1.89
C ALA A 66 -23.74 -8.71 -1.43
N CYS A 67 -23.73 -7.38 -1.29
CA CYS A 67 -24.92 -6.61 -0.93
C CYS A 67 -26.08 -6.82 -1.92
N GLN A 68 -25.79 -6.82 -3.22
CA GLN A 68 -26.81 -7.09 -4.24
C GLN A 68 -27.35 -8.51 -4.16
N ALA A 69 -26.47 -9.51 -3.95
CA ALA A 69 -26.88 -10.90 -3.80
C ALA A 69 -27.76 -11.12 -2.56
N VAL A 70 -27.41 -10.48 -1.42
CA VAL A 70 -28.20 -10.53 -0.18
C VAL A 70 -29.56 -9.86 -0.36
N GLY A 71 -29.61 -8.70 -1.03
CA GLY A 71 -30.88 -8.01 -1.31
C GLY A 71 -31.84 -8.83 -2.18
N ARG A 72 -31.31 -9.66 -3.09
CA ARG A 72 -32.12 -10.56 -3.93
C ARG A 72 -32.52 -11.85 -3.21
N ASN A 73 -31.65 -12.38 -2.36
CA ASN A 73 -31.85 -13.67 -1.69
C ASN A 73 -31.50 -13.57 -0.19
N PRO A 74 -32.32 -12.88 0.61
CA PRO A 74 -32.04 -12.68 2.04
C PRO A 74 -31.98 -14.01 2.81
N GLY A 75 -32.68 -15.05 2.35
CA GLY A 75 -32.67 -16.38 2.96
C GLY A 75 -31.33 -17.12 2.89
N VAL A 76 -30.38 -16.70 2.05
CA VAL A 76 -29.04 -17.32 1.93
C VAL A 76 -27.91 -16.36 2.26
N GLN A 77 -28.20 -15.28 2.99
CA GLN A 77 -27.24 -14.25 3.38
C GLN A 77 -25.95 -14.81 3.99
N GLY A 78 -26.06 -15.77 4.92
CA GLY A 78 -24.90 -16.37 5.57
C GLY A 78 -23.90 -17.00 4.58
N LYS A 79 -24.40 -17.72 3.57
CA LYS A 79 -23.54 -18.32 2.52
C LYS A 79 -22.88 -17.24 1.66
N ILE A 80 -23.62 -16.19 1.31
CA ILE A 80 -23.08 -15.06 0.53
C ILE A 80 -21.97 -14.35 1.30
N MET A 81 -22.16 -14.10 2.61
CA MET A 81 -21.15 -13.47 3.46
C MET A 81 -19.88 -14.31 3.55
N MET A 82 -19.98 -15.64 3.62
CA MET A 82 -18.79 -16.52 3.60
C MET A 82 -18.02 -16.39 2.29
N THR A 83 -18.69 -16.43 1.15
CA THR A 83 -18.02 -16.24 -0.15
C THR A 83 -17.42 -14.84 -0.28
N MET A 84 -18.12 -13.81 0.20
CA MET A 84 -17.62 -12.44 0.26
C MET A 84 -16.33 -12.35 1.09
N LEU A 85 -16.31 -12.94 2.28
CA LEU A 85 -15.14 -12.94 3.17
C LEU A 85 -13.94 -13.62 2.52
N VAL A 86 -14.14 -14.74 1.82
CA VAL A 86 -13.05 -15.40 1.08
C VAL A 86 -12.52 -14.50 -0.04
N GLY A 87 -13.42 -13.86 -0.81
CA GLY A 87 -13.03 -12.91 -1.86
C GLY A 87 -12.27 -11.69 -1.31
N MET A 88 -12.73 -11.12 -0.20
CA MET A 88 -12.06 -10.00 0.47
C MET A 88 -10.72 -10.42 1.05
N ALA A 89 -10.60 -11.60 1.66
CA ALA A 89 -9.33 -12.11 2.18
C ALA A 89 -8.28 -12.32 1.08
N MET A 90 -8.70 -12.79 -0.10
CA MET A 90 -7.82 -12.88 -1.26
C MET A 90 -7.39 -11.50 -1.77
N ALA A 91 -8.30 -10.53 -1.85
CA ALA A 91 -7.95 -9.16 -2.23
C ALA A 91 -6.99 -8.50 -1.21
N GLU A 92 -7.22 -8.73 0.08
CA GLU A 92 -6.38 -8.22 1.17
C GLU A 92 -4.96 -8.83 1.15
N SER A 93 -4.81 -10.09 0.73
CA SER A 93 -3.48 -10.73 0.61
C SER A 93 -2.51 -9.93 -0.27
N ILE A 94 -3.00 -9.26 -1.32
CA ILE A 94 -2.20 -8.41 -2.20
C ILE A 94 -1.69 -7.17 -1.43
N ALA A 95 -2.53 -6.56 -0.60
CA ALA A 95 -2.12 -5.45 0.26
C ALA A 95 -1.12 -5.91 1.33
N ILE A 96 -1.30 -7.12 1.90
CA ILE A 96 -0.35 -7.68 2.85
C ILE A 96 1.00 -7.97 2.20
N TYR A 97 1.05 -8.49 0.96
CA TYR A 97 2.32 -8.68 0.25
C TYR A 97 3.05 -7.35 -0.01
N ALA A 98 2.30 -6.32 -0.41
CA ALA A 98 2.85 -4.97 -0.55
C ALA A 98 3.36 -4.41 0.78
N LEU A 99 2.60 -4.58 1.87
CA LEU A 99 2.99 -4.17 3.22
C LEU A 99 4.25 -4.89 3.68
N VAL A 100 4.36 -6.20 3.44
CA VAL A 100 5.55 -6.98 3.79
C VAL A 100 6.77 -6.44 3.03
N VAL A 101 6.67 -6.19 1.73
CA VAL A 101 7.77 -5.59 0.95
C VAL A 101 8.15 -4.21 1.49
N SER A 102 7.17 -3.35 1.79
CA SER A 102 7.42 -2.02 2.35
C SER A 102 8.11 -2.09 3.72
N LEU A 103 7.66 -2.99 4.61
CA LEU A 103 8.31 -3.20 5.91
C LEU A 103 9.73 -3.74 5.76
N VAL A 104 9.96 -4.66 4.81
CA VAL A 104 11.31 -5.19 4.53
C VAL A 104 12.22 -4.07 4.03
N LEU A 105 11.75 -3.17 3.16
CA LEU A 105 12.55 -2.06 2.65
C LEU A 105 12.93 -1.03 3.72
N ILE A 106 12.07 -0.84 4.74
CA ILE A 106 12.31 0.15 5.81
C ILE A 106 13.09 -0.47 6.98
N PHE A 107 12.70 -1.65 7.45
CA PHE A 107 13.21 -2.21 8.71
C PHE A 107 14.16 -3.40 8.55
N ALA A 108 14.08 -4.14 7.45
CA ALA A 108 14.84 -5.37 7.24
C ALA A 108 15.63 -5.38 5.93
N ASN A 109 16.05 -4.20 5.47
CA ASN A 109 16.66 -4.06 4.16
C ASN A 109 18.08 -4.66 4.17
N PRO A 110 18.33 -5.77 3.44
CA PRO A 110 19.59 -6.51 3.51
C PRO A 110 20.78 -5.69 3.00
N TYR A 111 20.54 -4.70 2.14
CA TYR A 111 21.59 -3.86 1.55
C TYR A 111 22.15 -2.81 2.51
N THR A 112 21.44 -2.51 3.60
CA THR A 112 21.95 -1.59 4.63
C THR A 112 23.28 -2.06 5.23
N LYS A 113 23.52 -3.37 5.33
CA LYS A 113 24.82 -3.86 5.80
C LYS A 113 25.95 -3.65 4.80
N PHE A 114 25.66 -3.72 3.50
CA PHE A 114 26.68 -3.58 2.46
C PHE A 114 27.08 -2.13 2.21
N PHE A 115 26.15 -1.17 2.38
CA PHE A 115 26.41 0.25 2.14
C PHE A 115 26.85 1.03 3.40
N PHE A 116 26.56 0.54 4.61
CA PHE A 116 26.83 1.28 5.85
C PHE A 116 27.99 0.74 6.71
N VAL A 117 28.60 -0.40 6.37
CA VAL A 117 29.70 -1.04 7.15
C VAL A 117 31.10 -0.79 6.53
N GLY A 118 31.25 0.29 5.76
CA GLY A 118 32.55 0.84 5.36
C GLY A 118 32.76 2.19 6.03
#